data_AF-A0A0A9DJL3-F1
#
_entry.id   AF-A0A0A9DJL3-F1
#
_cell.length_a   1.000
_cell.length_b   1.000
_cell.length_c   1.000
_cell.angle_alpha   90.00
_cell.angle_beta   90.00
_cell.angle_gamma   90.00
#
_symmetry.space_group_name_H-M   'P 1'
#
loop_
_entity.id
_entity.type
_entity.pdbx_description
1 polymer ?
#
loop_
_entity_poly.entity_id
_entity_poly.type
_entity_poly.pdbx_seq_one_letter_code
_entity_poly.pdbx_strand_id
1 'polypeptide(L)'
;MSMVPHHLIDIMDVSDDYSAGMFFRDARRATETVLDRGRVPVVAGGTGLYLRWYIYGKPNVPQSSMDITSAVWSELTNLRESGRWEEAVELVVKAGDPKARDLSVNNWARLSRSLEIIRSSGSPPSAFTLPYNTFCEQHDTELSDVSTDGTCQARELDYDFLCIFLASPRVELYRSIDLRCEEMLADTGGLLSEASWLLDIGMHPSINSATRAIGYKQAMEYLLHCRQNGGENTPQEFLEFLTKFQSTSRNFAKRQITWFRSEKIYQWVDASQPFEAVVQFICDAYHDCGARVVPESLEMKRESCMLKSRDLKTYRSENRVFLGDDDCSYVLDWIRRT
;
A
#
# COMPACT_ATOMS: atom_id res chain seq x y z
N MET A 1 -20.24 23.31 -2.93
CA MET A 1 -20.35 21.95 -2.33
C MET A 1 -19.69 21.99 -0.97
N SER A 2 -20.37 21.57 0.09
CA SER A 2 -19.73 21.37 1.40
C SER A 2 -18.72 20.22 1.28
N MET A 3 -17.49 20.38 1.79
CA MET A 3 -16.49 19.32 1.78
C MET A 3 -17.01 18.08 2.53
N VAL A 4 -16.81 16.90 1.94
CA VAL A 4 -17.11 15.62 2.62
C VAL A 4 -16.03 15.40 3.69
N PRO A 5 -16.40 15.25 4.98
CA PRO A 5 -15.41 15.07 6.04
C PRO A 5 -14.68 13.73 5.86
N HIS A 6 -13.35 13.79 5.81
CA HIS A 6 -12.51 12.60 5.80
C HIS A 6 -12.04 12.29 7.21
N HIS A 7 -12.18 11.03 7.61
CA HIS A 7 -11.64 10.52 8.86
C HIS A 7 -10.24 9.94 8.61
N LEU A 8 -9.41 9.86 9.66
CA LEU A 8 -8.06 9.28 9.62
C LEU A 8 -7.06 10.00 8.68
N ILE A 9 -7.27 11.29 8.43
CA ILE A 9 -6.29 12.19 7.82
C ILE A 9 -5.76 13.12 8.92
N ASP A 10 -4.46 13.40 8.92
CA ASP A 10 -3.76 14.24 9.90
C ASP A 10 -3.98 13.81 11.36
N ILE A 11 -3.92 12.50 11.61
CA ILE A 11 -4.15 11.89 12.93
C ILE A 11 -2.88 11.42 13.66
N MET A 12 -1.71 11.50 13.02
CA MET A 12 -0.42 11.04 13.55
C MET A 12 0.66 12.08 13.26
N ASP A 13 1.64 12.20 14.15
CA ASP A 13 2.86 12.96 13.86
C ASP A 13 3.77 12.18 12.90
N VAL A 14 4.62 12.88 12.15
CA VAL A 14 5.57 12.27 11.24
C VAL A 14 6.64 11.44 11.94
N SER A 15 6.90 11.67 13.24
CA SER A 15 7.79 10.84 14.04
C SER A 15 7.20 9.47 14.39
N ASP A 16 5.87 9.36 14.38
CA ASP A 16 5.17 8.21 14.91
C ASP A 16 4.96 7.12 13.84
N ASP A 17 4.98 5.87 14.27
CA ASP A 17 4.64 4.75 13.40
C ASP A 17 3.15 4.41 13.44
N TYR A 18 2.60 4.09 12.27
CA TYR A 18 1.21 3.65 12.12
C TYR A 18 1.13 2.22 11.59
N SER A 19 0.36 1.38 12.30
CA SER A 19 0.26 -0.06 12.00
C SER A 19 -1.13 -0.44 11.49
N ALA A 20 -1.22 -1.59 10.81
CA ALA A 20 -2.49 -2.16 10.38
C ALA A 20 -3.45 -2.43 11.57
N GLY A 21 -2.90 -2.70 12.76
CA GLY A 21 -3.69 -2.90 13.98
C GLY A 21 -4.28 -1.59 14.51
N MET A 22 -3.53 -0.48 14.41
CA MET A 22 -4.04 0.86 14.73
C MET A 22 -5.13 1.26 13.75
N PHE A 23 -4.87 1.11 12.44
CA PHE A 23 -5.88 1.35 11.41
C PHE A 23 -7.16 0.55 11.66
N PHE A 24 -7.06 -0.74 11.95
CA PHE A 24 -8.24 -1.57 12.24
C PHE A 24 -9.09 -0.93 13.35
N ARG A 25 -8.47 -0.61 14.49
CA ARG A 25 -9.19 -0.01 15.63
C ARG A 25 -9.79 1.36 15.27
N ASP A 26 -9.00 2.23 14.66
CA ASP A 26 -9.40 3.62 14.43
C ASP A 26 -10.42 3.74 13.29
N ALA A 27 -10.31 2.91 12.25
CA ALA A 27 -11.30 2.81 11.18
C ALA A 27 -12.63 2.24 11.69
N ARG A 28 -12.62 1.20 12.54
CA ARG A 28 -13.86 0.65 13.12
C ARG A 28 -14.58 1.66 14.01
N ARG A 29 -13.85 2.44 14.81
CA ARG A 29 -14.41 3.54 15.60
C ARG A 29 -15.01 4.65 14.71
N ALA A 30 -14.31 5.02 13.63
CA ALA A 30 -14.83 6.00 12.68
C ALA A 30 -16.11 5.49 12.00
N THR A 31 -16.16 4.21 11.63
CA THR A 31 -17.33 3.53 11.08
C THR A 31 -18.52 3.59 12.03
N GLU A 32 -18.34 3.24 13.30
CA GLU A 32 -19.39 3.36 14.34
C GLU A 32 -19.89 4.80 14.45
N THR A 33 -18.99 5.78 14.50
CA THR A 33 -19.35 7.21 14.58
C THR A 33 -20.18 7.67 13.39
N VAL A 34 -19.91 7.16 12.18
CA VAL A 34 -20.67 7.50 10.98
C VAL A 34 -22.03 6.82 10.99
N LEU A 35 -22.11 5.55 11.43
CA LEU A 35 -23.37 4.81 11.57
C LEU A 35 -24.29 5.43 12.62
N ASP A 36 -23.75 5.86 13.76
CA ASP A 36 -24.50 6.53 14.85
C ASP A 36 -25.16 7.83 14.39
N ARG A 37 -24.63 8.46 13.34
CA ARG A 37 -25.20 9.65 12.69
C ARG A 37 -26.25 9.31 11.61
N GLY A 38 -26.59 8.03 11.44
CA GLY A 38 -27.48 7.55 10.40
C GLY A 38 -26.91 7.74 8.98
N ARG A 39 -25.58 7.71 8.84
CA ARG A 39 -24.88 7.88 7.55
C ARG A 39 -24.18 6.61 7.12
N VAL A 40 -23.80 6.56 5.84
CA VAL A 40 -23.12 5.41 5.22
C VAL A 40 -21.61 5.59 5.34
N PRO A 41 -20.88 4.68 6.01
CA PRO A 41 -19.42 4.70 6.03
C PRO A 41 -18.85 4.34 4.65
N VAL A 42 -18.04 5.22 4.08
CA VAL A 42 -17.28 4.96 2.85
C VAL A 42 -15.80 4.93 3.18
N VAL A 43 -15.18 3.78 3.01
CA VAL A 43 -13.74 3.60 3.22
C VAL A 43 -13.02 3.66 1.88
N ALA A 44 -12.30 4.76 1.64
CA ALA A 44 -11.51 4.95 0.43
C ALA A 44 -10.01 4.74 0.72
N GLY A 45 -9.34 3.91 -0.07
CA GLY A 45 -7.90 3.67 0.06
C GLY A 45 -7.40 2.48 -0.75
N GLY A 46 -6.09 2.34 -0.84
CA GLY A 46 -5.43 1.29 -1.64
C GLY A 46 -4.50 0.36 -0.85
N THR A 47 -4.49 0.44 0.47
CA THR A 47 -3.60 -0.38 1.32
C THR A 47 -4.25 -1.73 1.61
N GLY A 48 -4.00 -2.72 0.75
CA GLY A 48 -4.69 -4.01 0.78
C GLY A 48 -4.67 -4.74 2.13
N LEU A 49 -3.53 -4.74 2.85
CA LEU A 49 -3.44 -5.35 4.19
C LEU A 49 -4.39 -4.70 5.20
N TYR A 50 -4.48 -3.37 5.18
CA TYR A 50 -5.32 -2.58 6.08
C TYR A 50 -6.79 -2.88 5.82
N LEU A 51 -7.20 -2.86 4.55
CA LEU A 51 -8.57 -3.17 4.14
C LEU A 51 -8.94 -4.63 4.43
N ARG A 52 -8.01 -5.58 4.21
CA ARG A 52 -8.23 -6.99 4.57
C ARG A 52 -8.54 -7.15 6.06
N TRP A 53 -7.76 -6.51 6.94
CA TRP A 53 -8.04 -6.59 8.38
C TRP A 53 -9.33 -5.88 8.76
N TYR A 54 -9.65 -4.76 8.11
CA TYR A 54 -10.89 -4.03 8.34
C TYR A 54 -12.14 -4.85 7.95
N ILE A 55 -12.07 -5.58 6.84
CA ILE A 55 -13.17 -6.41 6.33
C ILE A 55 -13.32 -7.71 7.12
N TYR A 56 -12.23 -8.47 7.24
CA TYR A 56 -12.26 -9.85 7.75
C TYR A 56 -11.93 -9.97 9.24
N GLY A 57 -11.44 -8.89 9.85
CA GLY A 57 -10.95 -8.90 11.23
C GLY A 57 -9.43 -8.96 11.34
N LYS A 58 -8.94 -8.48 12.48
CA LYS A 58 -7.52 -8.51 12.85
C LYS A 58 -7.12 -9.90 13.36
N PRO A 59 -6.00 -10.49 12.92
CA PRO A 59 -5.51 -11.72 13.51
C PRO A 59 -5.11 -11.53 14.99
N ASN A 60 -5.27 -12.59 15.77
CA ASN A 60 -4.92 -12.60 17.19
C ASN A 60 -3.43 -12.90 17.41
N VAL A 61 -2.56 -12.11 16.78
CA VAL A 61 -1.12 -12.17 16.96
C VAL A 61 -0.72 -11.16 18.05
N PRO A 62 0.07 -11.56 19.06
CA PRO A 62 0.52 -10.65 20.10
C PRO A 62 1.39 -9.53 19.51
N GLN A 63 1.22 -8.32 20.08
CA GLN A 63 2.16 -7.24 19.84
C GLN A 63 3.46 -7.52 20.57
N SER A 64 4.57 -7.18 19.95
CA SER A 64 5.89 -7.35 20.55
C SER A 64 6.23 -6.11 21.36
N SER A 65 6.83 -6.31 22.54
CA SER A 65 7.34 -5.19 23.35
C SER A 65 8.57 -4.58 22.70
N MET A 66 8.86 -3.33 23.04
CA MET A 66 10.05 -2.64 22.54
C MET A 66 11.35 -3.39 22.91
N ASP A 67 11.39 -4.03 24.09
CA ASP A 67 12.53 -4.84 24.51
C ASP A 67 12.75 -6.06 23.61
N ILE A 68 11.66 -6.74 23.21
CA ILE A 68 11.74 -7.88 22.28
C ILE A 68 12.20 -7.42 20.91
N THR A 69 11.62 -6.35 20.37
CA THR A 69 12.00 -5.78 19.08
C THR A 69 13.47 -5.34 19.08
N SER A 70 13.94 -4.68 20.14
CA SER A 70 15.34 -4.26 20.29
C SER A 70 16.30 -5.45 20.39
N ALA A 71 15.94 -6.49 21.15
CA ALA A 71 16.73 -7.71 21.25
C ALA A 71 16.83 -8.46 19.92
N VAL A 72 15.71 -8.60 19.20
CA VAL A 72 15.69 -9.20 17.85
C VAL A 72 16.54 -8.40 16.87
N TRP A 73 16.40 -7.08 16.88
CA TRP A 73 17.21 -6.21 16.02
C TRP A 73 18.70 -6.41 16.32
N SER A 74 19.11 -6.35 17.59
CA SER A 74 20.51 -6.49 18.00
C SER A 74 21.14 -7.81 17.56
N GLU A 75 20.37 -8.90 17.61
CA GLU A 75 20.83 -10.21 17.19
C GLU A 75 20.95 -10.35 15.66
N LEU A 76 20.03 -9.74 14.91
CA LEU A 76 20.01 -9.85 13.45
C LEU A 76 20.87 -8.80 12.74
N THR A 77 21.23 -7.69 13.40
CA THR A 77 21.97 -6.57 12.77
C THR A 77 23.29 -7.01 12.16
N ASN A 78 24.12 -7.77 12.88
CA ASN A 78 25.41 -8.21 12.33
C ASN A 78 25.23 -9.12 11.09
N LEU A 79 24.27 -10.03 11.11
CA LEU A 79 23.96 -10.91 9.98
C LEU A 79 23.44 -10.11 8.79
N ARG A 80 22.61 -9.10 9.05
CA ARG A 80 22.05 -8.20 8.04
C ARG A 80 23.13 -7.37 7.36
N GLU A 81 24.01 -6.75 8.14
CA GLU A 81 25.10 -5.92 7.63
C GLU A 81 26.16 -6.73 6.87
N SER A 82 26.40 -7.96 7.32
CA SER A 82 27.33 -8.89 6.66
C SER A 82 26.72 -9.64 5.47
N GLY A 83 25.44 -9.42 5.15
CA GLY A 83 24.75 -10.11 4.05
C GLY A 83 24.53 -11.61 4.27
N ARG A 84 24.58 -12.09 5.51
CA ARG A 84 24.49 -13.52 5.88
C ARG A 84 23.03 -13.95 6.03
N TRP A 85 22.28 -13.86 4.93
CA TRP A 85 20.84 -14.13 4.89
C TRP A 85 20.49 -15.57 5.32
N GLU A 86 21.18 -16.56 4.75
CA GLU A 86 20.91 -17.98 4.99
C GLU A 86 21.07 -18.35 6.47
N GLU A 87 22.08 -17.77 7.12
CA GLU A 87 22.34 -17.99 8.54
C GLU A 87 21.27 -17.37 9.44
N ALA A 88 20.77 -16.19 9.06
CA ALA A 88 19.64 -15.57 9.75
C ALA A 88 18.34 -16.36 9.57
N VAL A 89 18.11 -16.94 8.39
CA VAL A 89 16.98 -17.84 8.17
C VAL A 89 17.09 -19.06 9.08
N GLU A 90 18.24 -19.73 9.11
CA GLU A 90 18.42 -20.90 9.98
C GLU A 90 18.30 -20.57 11.47
N LEU A 91 18.68 -19.36 11.90
CA LEU A 91 18.43 -18.87 13.26
C LEU A 91 16.93 -18.84 13.57
N VAL A 92 16.11 -18.24 12.70
CA VAL A 92 14.66 -18.16 12.90
C VAL A 92 13.98 -19.54 12.78
N VAL A 93 14.48 -20.41 11.90
CA VAL A 93 14.00 -21.80 11.84
C VAL A 93 14.27 -22.53 13.15
N LYS A 94 15.48 -22.43 13.70
CA LYS A 94 15.82 -23.03 15.00
C LYS A 94 15.00 -22.46 16.14
N ALA A 95 14.59 -21.19 16.03
CA ALA A 95 13.68 -20.57 17.00
C ALA A 95 12.24 -21.11 16.93
N GLY A 96 11.84 -21.74 15.82
CA GLY A 96 10.56 -22.45 15.73
C GLY A 96 9.71 -22.16 14.47
N ASP A 97 10.19 -21.36 13.51
CA ASP A 97 9.47 -21.08 12.28
C ASP A 97 10.14 -21.71 11.04
N PRO A 98 9.78 -22.95 10.65
CA PRO A 98 10.34 -23.59 9.47
C PRO A 98 9.97 -22.87 8.16
N LYS A 99 8.88 -22.08 8.14
CA LYS A 99 8.45 -21.31 6.96
C LYS A 99 9.34 -20.10 6.70
N ALA A 100 10.28 -19.77 7.59
CA ALA A 100 11.28 -18.75 7.32
C ALA A 100 12.11 -19.07 6.05
N ARG A 101 12.25 -20.35 5.67
CA ARG A 101 12.90 -20.78 4.41
C ARG A 101 12.16 -20.37 3.14
N ASP A 102 10.85 -20.14 3.24
CA ASP A 102 10.01 -19.73 2.11
C ASP A 102 10.08 -18.21 1.86
N LEU A 103 10.75 -17.46 2.75
CA LEU A 103 10.91 -16.02 2.59
C LEU A 103 11.83 -15.71 1.41
N SER A 104 11.42 -14.73 0.60
CA SER A 104 12.27 -14.16 -0.43
C SER A 104 13.57 -13.63 0.19
N VAL A 105 14.69 -13.86 -0.48
CA VAL A 105 16.03 -13.41 -0.05
C VAL A 105 16.01 -11.94 0.39
N ASN A 106 16.69 -11.65 1.50
CA ASN A 106 16.81 -10.32 2.11
C ASN A 106 15.49 -9.70 2.61
N ASN A 107 14.44 -10.50 2.83
CA ASN A 107 13.23 -10.03 3.49
C ASN A 107 13.39 -9.96 5.03
N TRP A 108 14.35 -9.14 5.46
CA TRP A 108 14.72 -8.94 6.87
C TRP A 108 13.53 -8.50 7.72
N ALA A 109 12.58 -7.73 7.15
CA ALA A 109 11.39 -7.30 7.86
C ALA A 109 10.48 -8.47 8.26
N ARG A 110 10.19 -9.41 7.34
CA ARG A 110 9.37 -10.59 7.67
C ARG A 110 10.12 -11.58 8.56
N LEU A 111 11.43 -11.72 8.35
CA LEU A 111 12.27 -12.59 9.17
C LEU A 111 12.32 -12.12 10.62
N SER A 112 12.61 -10.82 10.83
CA SER A 112 12.61 -10.20 12.17
C SER A 112 11.24 -10.32 12.82
N ARG A 113 10.15 -10.03 12.08
CA ARG A 113 8.80 -10.15 12.61
C ARG A 113 8.44 -11.58 13.03
N SER A 114 8.92 -12.59 12.31
CA SER A 114 8.70 -13.98 12.72
C SER A 114 9.38 -14.29 14.06
N LEU A 115 10.64 -13.89 14.20
CA LEU A 115 11.39 -14.09 15.45
C LEU A 115 10.78 -13.30 16.63
N GLU A 116 10.32 -12.08 16.39
CA GLU A 116 9.57 -11.29 17.39
C GLU A 116 8.31 -12.01 17.86
N ILE A 117 7.52 -12.58 16.94
CA ILE A 117 6.29 -13.32 17.28
C ILE A 117 6.63 -14.56 18.11
N ILE A 118 7.65 -15.33 17.71
CA ILE A 118 8.12 -16.49 18.46
C ILE A 118 8.53 -16.08 19.88
N ARG A 119 9.32 -15.01 20.02
CA ARG A 119 9.75 -14.52 21.34
C ARG A 119 8.62 -14.01 22.21
N SER A 120 7.61 -13.40 21.59
CA SER A 120 6.46 -12.84 22.30
C SER A 120 5.45 -13.91 22.73
N SER A 121 5.38 -15.04 22.01
CA SER A 121 4.28 -16.00 22.16
C SER A 121 4.68 -17.46 22.36
N GLY A 122 5.95 -17.80 22.15
CA GLY A 122 6.44 -19.18 22.07
C GLY A 122 6.02 -19.94 20.82
N SER A 123 5.26 -19.34 19.90
CA SER A 123 4.73 -20.00 18.70
C SER A 123 5.11 -19.24 17.42
N PRO A 124 5.29 -19.94 16.28
CA PRO A 124 5.58 -19.29 15.00
C PRO A 124 4.35 -18.52 14.47
N PRO A 125 4.53 -17.57 13.53
CA PRO A 125 3.42 -16.83 12.93
C PRO A 125 2.33 -17.72 12.32
N SER A 126 2.72 -18.90 11.82
CA SER A 126 1.82 -19.88 11.21
C SER A 126 0.86 -20.55 12.19
N ALA A 127 1.11 -20.48 13.50
CA ALA A 127 0.24 -21.00 14.54
C ALA A 127 -0.99 -20.11 14.79
N PHE A 128 -0.98 -18.88 14.29
CA PHE A 128 -2.07 -17.92 14.49
C PHE A 128 -3.01 -17.94 13.28
N THR A 129 -4.30 -18.18 13.54
CA THR A 129 -5.33 -18.16 12.50
C THR A 129 -5.45 -16.76 11.89
N LEU A 130 -5.45 -16.71 10.55
CA LEU A 130 -5.75 -15.51 9.80
C LEU A 130 -7.25 -15.52 9.45
N PRO A 131 -8.05 -14.53 9.91
CA PRO A 131 -9.49 -14.50 9.63
C PRO A 131 -9.84 -14.60 8.14
N TYR A 132 -9.02 -14.00 7.28
CA TYR A 132 -9.12 -14.12 5.83
C TYR A 132 -9.05 -15.57 5.32
N ASN A 133 -8.15 -16.40 5.87
CA ASN A 133 -8.01 -17.79 5.41
C ASN A 133 -9.25 -18.60 5.80
N THR A 134 -9.74 -18.42 7.02
CA THR A 134 -10.97 -19.05 7.49
C THR A 134 -12.15 -18.69 6.60
N PHE A 135 -12.27 -17.41 6.24
CA PHE A 135 -13.29 -16.94 5.29
C PHE A 135 -13.16 -17.62 3.91
N CYS A 136 -11.93 -17.77 3.40
CA CYS A 136 -11.70 -18.44 2.11
C CYS A 136 -11.98 -19.96 2.14
N GLU A 137 -11.56 -20.66 3.20
CA GLU A 137 -11.75 -22.11 3.36
C GLU A 137 -13.24 -22.49 3.45
N GLN A 138 -14.03 -21.69 4.16
CA GLN A 138 -15.49 -21.85 4.22
C GLN A 138 -16.13 -21.65 2.83
N HIS A 139 -15.69 -20.65 2.08
CA HIS A 139 -16.21 -20.37 0.74
C HIS A 139 -15.90 -21.47 -0.28
N ASP A 140 -14.72 -22.10 -0.21
CA ASP A 140 -14.36 -23.15 -1.17
C ASP A 140 -15.08 -24.49 -0.85
N THR A 141 -15.50 -24.69 0.40
CA THR A 141 -16.27 -25.89 0.84
C THR A 141 -17.76 -25.79 0.47
N GLU A 142 -18.37 -24.60 0.56
CA GLU A 142 -19.77 -24.36 0.14
C GLU A 142 -19.98 -24.52 -1.38
N LEU A 143 -18.97 -24.22 -2.20
CA LEU A 143 -19.04 -24.41 -3.66
C LEU A 143 -19.06 -25.90 -4.07
N SER A 144 -18.58 -26.80 -3.21
CA SER A 144 -18.59 -28.25 -3.44
C SER A 144 -19.86 -28.95 -2.98
N ASP A 145 -20.60 -28.39 -2.02
CA ASP A 145 -21.83 -28.98 -1.46
C ASP A 145 -23.08 -28.23 -1.93
N VAL A 146 -23.49 -28.46 -3.18
CA VAL A 146 -24.84 -28.11 -3.66
C VAL A 146 -25.84 -29.09 -3.05
N SER A 147 -26.16 -28.91 -1.78
CA SER A 147 -27.24 -29.63 -1.10
C SER A 147 -28.51 -28.77 -1.08
N THR A 148 -29.62 -29.44 -1.36
CA THR A 148 -30.95 -28.93 -1.70
C THR A 148 -31.76 -28.57 -0.46
N ASP A 149 -31.24 -27.66 0.39
CA ASP A 149 -32.06 -27.05 1.43
C ASP A 149 -31.75 -25.55 1.59
N GLY A 150 -32.79 -24.74 1.41
CA GLY A 150 -32.73 -23.31 1.08
C GLY A 150 -32.40 -22.38 2.24
N THR A 151 -31.47 -22.74 3.13
CA THR A 151 -30.98 -21.85 4.18
C THR A 151 -29.47 -21.65 4.03
N CYS A 152 -29.12 -20.64 3.22
CA CYS A 152 -27.77 -20.10 3.14
C CYS A 152 -27.44 -19.48 4.52
N GLN A 153 -26.63 -20.14 5.35
CA GLN A 153 -26.11 -19.48 6.54
C GLN A 153 -25.17 -18.36 6.08
N ALA A 154 -25.64 -17.11 6.20
CA ALA A 154 -24.91 -15.95 5.73
C ALA A 154 -23.63 -15.77 6.55
N ARG A 155 -22.48 -16.01 5.89
CA ARG A 155 -21.15 -15.42 6.08
C ARG A 155 -21.15 -14.24 7.06
N GLU A 156 -20.89 -14.45 8.35
CA GLU A 156 -20.90 -13.34 9.31
C GLU A 156 -19.59 -12.55 9.25
N LEU A 157 -19.53 -11.62 8.30
CA LEU A 157 -18.72 -10.42 8.45
C LEU A 157 -19.47 -9.46 9.36
N ASP A 158 -18.74 -8.62 10.09
CA ASP A 158 -19.36 -7.66 11.01
C ASP A 158 -20.23 -6.61 10.31
N TYR A 159 -20.04 -6.41 9.01
CA TYR A 159 -20.81 -5.49 8.17
C TYR A 159 -21.11 -6.11 6.79
N ASP A 160 -22.16 -5.61 6.14
CA ASP A 160 -22.43 -5.87 4.72
C ASP A 160 -21.56 -4.93 3.86
N PHE A 161 -20.49 -5.49 3.30
CA PHE A 161 -19.51 -4.73 2.52
C PHE A 161 -19.86 -4.73 1.02
N LEU A 162 -20.01 -3.54 0.44
CA LEU A 162 -19.92 -3.31 -1.00
C LEU A 162 -18.48 -2.92 -1.39
N CYS A 163 -17.68 -3.92 -1.77
CA CYS A 163 -16.28 -3.71 -2.12
C CYS A 163 -16.10 -3.47 -3.62
N ILE A 164 -15.63 -2.29 -3.99
CA ILE A 164 -15.39 -1.89 -5.39
C ILE A 164 -13.91 -1.53 -5.57
N PHE A 165 -13.29 -2.12 -6.58
CA PHE A 165 -11.94 -1.80 -7.00
C PHE A 165 -11.99 -1.05 -8.33
N LEU A 166 -11.67 0.24 -8.26
CA LEU A 166 -11.55 1.12 -9.43
C LEU A 166 -10.23 0.83 -10.14
N ALA A 167 -10.30 0.25 -11.33
CA ALA A 167 -9.17 -0.18 -12.12
C ALA A 167 -9.11 0.61 -13.44
N SER A 168 -7.91 0.79 -14.00
CA SER A 168 -7.73 1.41 -15.32
C SER A 168 -6.78 0.56 -16.16
N PRO A 169 -6.82 0.68 -17.50
CA PRO A 169 -5.83 0.06 -18.36
C PRO A 169 -4.40 0.42 -17.90
N ARG A 170 -3.53 -0.59 -17.78
CA ARG A 170 -2.24 -0.43 -17.09
C ARG A 170 -1.31 0.62 -17.72
N VAL A 171 -1.36 0.79 -19.04
CA VAL A 171 -0.55 1.79 -19.75
C VAL A 171 -1.03 3.21 -19.39
N GLU A 172 -2.34 3.43 -19.34
CA GLU A 172 -2.93 4.72 -18.98
C GLU A 172 -2.70 5.05 -17.50
N LEU A 173 -2.81 4.04 -16.63
CA LEU A 173 -2.44 4.17 -15.22
C LEU A 173 -0.97 4.57 -15.06
N TYR A 174 -0.05 3.95 -15.81
CA TYR A 174 1.37 4.31 -15.73
C TYR A 174 1.62 5.73 -16.25
N ARG A 175 1.00 6.14 -17.36
CA ARG A 175 1.07 7.53 -17.85
C ARG A 175 0.58 8.53 -16.82
N SER A 176 -0.52 8.22 -16.14
CA SER A 176 -1.10 9.09 -15.10
C SER A 176 -0.22 9.15 -13.86
N ILE A 177 0.39 8.02 -13.46
CA ILE A 177 1.38 7.99 -12.37
C ILE A 177 2.60 8.83 -12.72
N ASP A 178 3.12 8.69 -13.93
CA ASP A 178 4.33 9.38 -14.37
C ASP A 178 4.11 10.90 -14.40
N LEU A 179 2.99 11.35 -14.97
CA LEU A 179 2.57 12.74 -14.96
C LEU A 179 2.37 13.26 -13.53
N ARG A 180 1.70 12.52 -12.66
CA ARG A 180 1.51 12.93 -11.25
C ARG A 180 2.84 13.10 -10.52
N CYS A 181 3.81 12.22 -10.78
CA CYS A 181 5.16 12.36 -10.22
C CYS A 181 5.84 13.65 -10.70
N GLU A 182 5.65 14.03 -11.97
CA GLU A 182 6.15 15.30 -12.51
C GLU A 182 5.45 16.50 -11.87
N GLU A 183 4.12 16.49 -11.79
CA GLU A 183 3.31 17.56 -11.19
C GLU A 183 3.68 17.82 -9.73
N MET A 184 3.96 16.76 -8.96
CA MET A 184 4.41 16.87 -7.56
C MET A 184 5.77 17.57 -7.41
N LEU A 185 6.58 17.62 -8.47
CA LEU A 185 7.89 18.26 -8.51
C LEU A 185 7.89 19.58 -9.27
N ALA A 186 6.86 19.82 -10.09
CA ALA A 186 6.72 21.03 -10.89
C ALA A 186 6.65 22.27 -10.00
N ASP A 187 5.95 22.18 -8.87
CA ASP A 187 5.95 23.22 -7.86
C ASP A 187 7.09 23.01 -6.86
N THR A 188 8.00 23.99 -6.75
CA THR A 188 9.05 23.97 -5.72
C THR A 188 8.48 23.98 -4.30
N GLY A 189 7.26 24.52 -4.10
CA GLY A 189 6.51 24.45 -2.84
C GLY A 189 5.86 23.08 -2.56
N GLY A 190 5.95 22.14 -3.50
CA GLY A 190 5.39 20.79 -3.38
C GLY A 190 6.33 19.79 -2.68
N LEU A 191 6.47 18.60 -3.27
CA LEU A 191 7.13 17.45 -2.63
C LEU A 191 8.57 17.75 -2.17
N LEU A 192 9.34 18.53 -2.95
CA LEU A 192 10.73 18.85 -2.61
C LEU A 192 10.82 19.76 -1.38
N SER A 193 9.96 20.77 -1.26
CA SER A 193 9.90 21.62 -0.06
C SER A 193 9.50 20.82 1.18
N GLU A 194 8.48 19.96 1.06
CA GLU A 194 8.07 19.10 2.18
C GLU A 194 9.20 18.14 2.60
N ALA A 195 9.87 17.50 1.64
CA ALA A 195 10.99 16.62 1.92
C ALA A 195 12.21 17.37 2.51
N SER A 196 12.47 18.60 2.06
CA SER A 196 13.49 19.47 2.64
C SER A 196 13.16 19.80 4.09
N TRP A 197 11.92 20.20 4.37
CA TRP A 197 11.46 20.48 5.73
C TRP A 197 11.61 19.27 6.66
N LEU A 198 11.28 18.06 6.18
CA LEU A 198 11.51 16.82 6.94
C LEU A 198 12.98 16.63 7.31
N LEU A 199 13.90 16.88 6.36
CA LEU A 199 15.33 16.85 6.63
C LEU A 199 15.74 17.90 7.67
N ASP A 200 15.16 19.09 7.62
CA ASP A 200 15.50 20.22 8.50
C ASP A 200 15.06 19.97 9.95
N ILE A 201 13.95 19.26 10.17
CA ILE A 201 13.52 18.83 11.51
C ILE A 201 14.25 17.57 12.01
N GLY A 202 15.28 17.10 11.30
CA GLY A 202 16.13 15.98 11.70
C GLY A 202 15.61 14.60 11.30
N MET A 203 14.59 14.51 10.44
CA MET A 203 14.18 13.23 9.86
C MET A 203 15.17 12.82 8.76
N HIS A 204 15.51 11.54 8.69
CA HIS A 204 16.32 10.99 7.60
C HIS A 204 15.53 9.96 6.79
N PRO A 205 15.93 9.71 5.53
CA PRO A 205 15.32 8.66 4.73
C PRO A 205 15.32 7.32 5.46
N SER A 206 14.21 6.61 5.39
CA SER A 206 14.07 5.24 5.90
C SER A 206 14.12 5.03 7.44
N ILE A 207 13.97 6.08 8.26
CA ILE A 207 13.89 5.94 9.73
C ILE A 207 12.61 5.19 10.15
N ASN A 208 11.47 5.61 9.64
CA ASN A 208 10.14 5.15 10.05
C ASN A 208 9.21 4.95 8.84
N SER A 209 7.96 4.58 9.08
CA SER A 209 6.98 4.36 8.01
C SER A 209 6.76 5.60 7.11
N ALA A 210 6.69 6.79 7.69
CA ALA A 210 6.47 8.04 6.96
C ALA A 210 7.65 8.39 6.02
N THR A 211 8.88 8.39 6.52
CA THR A 211 10.10 8.66 5.72
C THR A 211 10.44 7.57 4.71
N ARG A 212 9.73 6.43 4.74
CA ARG A 212 9.79 5.35 3.74
C ARG A 212 8.73 5.50 2.65
N ALA A 213 7.79 6.43 2.78
CA ALA A 213 6.76 6.66 1.80
C ALA A 213 7.38 6.99 0.42
N ILE A 214 6.71 6.52 -0.63
CA ILE A 214 7.14 6.72 -2.02
C ILE A 214 6.99 8.19 -2.36
N GLY A 215 7.97 8.78 -3.03
CA GLY A 215 8.10 10.22 -3.17
C GLY A 215 9.05 10.76 -2.12
N TYR A 216 8.62 10.82 -0.86
CA TYR A 216 9.45 11.35 0.25
C TYR A 216 10.81 10.66 0.37
N LYS A 217 10.86 9.32 0.38
CA LYS A 217 12.16 8.63 0.47
C LYS A 217 13.10 9.01 -0.67
N GLN A 218 12.60 9.05 -1.91
CA GLN A 218 13.41 9.36 -3.08
C GLN A 218 13.86 10.83 -3.05
N ALA A 219 12.95 11.75 -2.69
CA ALA A 219 13.22 13.17 -2.60
C ALA A 219 14.23 13.48 -1.49
N MET A 220 14.08 12.89 -0.30
CA MET A 220 15.01 13.07 0.81
C MET A 220 16.40 12.49 0.50
N GLU A 221 16.49 11.31 -0.13
CA GLU A 221 17.78 10.74 -0.60
C GLU A 221 18.49 11.67 -1.59
N TYR A 222 17.72 12.21 -2.54
CA TYR A 222 18.21 13.13 -3.56
C TYR A 222 18.67 14.46 -2.96
N LEU A 223 17.84 15.11 -2.13
CA LEU A 223 18.20 16.37 -1.48
C LEU A 223 19.39 16.23 -0.54
N LEU A 224 19.50 15.10 0.19
CA LEU A 224 20.66 14.85 1.04
C LEU A 224 21.95 14.74 0.21
N HIS A 225 21.89 14.10 -0.97
CA HIS A 225 23.00 14.05 -1.91
C HIS A 225 23.40 15.45 -2.40
N CYS A 226 22.42 16.28 -2.79
CA CYS A 226 22.69 17.66 -3.19
C CYS A 226 23.33 18.49 -2.07
N ARG A 227 22.81 18.40 -0.84
CA ARG A 227 23.36 19.11 0.33
C ARG A 227 24.81 18.69 0.62
N GLN A 228 25.13 17.41 0.47
CA GLN A 228 26.51 16.90 0.63
C GLN A 228 27.46 17.45 -0.43
N ASN A 229 26.95 17.76 -1.62
CA ASN A 229 27.69 18.39 -2.72
C ASN A 229 27.59 19.93 -2.71
N GLY A 230 27.28 20.55 -1.57
CA GLY A 230 27.19 22.01 -1.47
C GLY A 230 26.03 22.64 -2.25
N GLY A 231 24.97 21.87 -2.49
CA GLY A 231 23.81 22.28 -3.29
C GLY A 231 24.02 22.17 -4.80
N GLU A 232 25.16 21.63 -5.26
CA GLU A 232 25.40 21.37 -6.68
C GLU A 232 24.66 20.12 -7.16
N ASN A 233 24.12 20.22 -8.37
CA ASN A 233 23.32 19.18 -9.00
C ASN A 233 23.14 19.47 -10.50
N THR A 234 22.98 18.42 -11.29
CA THR A 234 22.80 18.46 -12.73
C THR A 234 21.37 18.08 -13.15
N PRO A 235 20.90 18.54 -14.33
CA PRO A 235 19.64 18.07 -14.90
C PRO A 235 19.54 16.55 -14.99
N GLN A 236 20.65 15.88 -15.31
CA GLN A 236 20.71 14.43 -15.41
C GLN A 236 20.43 13.73 -14.07
N GLU A 237 21.04 14.20 -12.97
CA GLU A 237 20.79 13.67 -11.62
C GLU A 237 19.33 13.88 -11.18
N PHE A 238 18.74 15.04 -11.51
CA PHE A 238 17.31 15.28 -11.29
C PHE A 238 16.43 14.29 -12.06
N LEU A 239 16.71 14.07 -13.35
CA LEU A 239 15.96 13.14 -14.20
C LEU A 239 16.12 11.68 -13.75
N GLU A 240 17.29 11.30 -13.21
CA GLU A 240 17.51 10.00 -12.59
C GLU A 240 16.67 9.82 -11.31
N PHE A 241 16.62 10.83 -10.46
CA PHE A 241 15.73 10.88 -9.30
C PHE A 241 14.25 10.72 -9.72
N LEU A 242 13.79 11.52 -10.69
CA LEU A 242 12.42 11.46 -11.21
C LEU A 242 12.10 10.05 -11.76
N THR A 243 13.01 9.47 -12.54
CA THR A 243 12.86 8.12 -13.09
C THR A 243 12.73 7.07 -11.98
N LYS A 244 13.52 7.20 -10.90
CA LYS A 244 13.45 6.32 -9.72
C LYS A 244 12.11 6.49 -8.99
N PHE A 245 11.62 7.71 -8.82
CA PHE A 245 10.34 8.01 -8.20
C PHE A 245 9.18 7.40 -9.02
N GLN A 246 9.11 7.69 -10.32
CA GLN A 246 8.10 7.13 -11.24
C GLN A 246 8.11 5.59 -11.23
N SER A 247 9.29 4.97 -11.36
CA SER A 247 9.43 3.51 -11.34
C SER A 247 8.94 2.89 -10.03
N THR A 248 9.26 3.52 -8.89
CA THR A 248 8.84 3.06 -7.56
C THR A 248 7.32 3.17 -7.39
N SER A 249 6.73 4.28 -7.85
CA SER A 249 5.27 4.50 -7.86
C SER A 249 4.53 3.47 -8.74
N ARG A 250 5.01 3.21 -9.97
CA ARG A 250 4.44 2.17 -10.84
C ARG A 250 4.53 0.77 -10.23
N ASN A 251 5.66 0.45 -9.59
CA ASN A 251 5.84 -0.82 -8.89
C ASN A 251 4.88 -0.97 -7.71
N PHE A 252 4.57 0.11 -7.00
CA PHE A 252 3.58 0.10 -5.93
C PHE A 252 2.16 -0.12 -6.46
N ALA A 253 1.74 0.61 -7.50
CA ALA A 253 0.45 0.40 -8.16
C ALA A 253 0.30 -1.05 -8.68
N LYS A 254 1.36 -1.60 -9.29
CA LYS A 254 1.39 -3.01 -9.70
C LYS A 254 1.21 -3.96 -8.50
N ARG A 255 1.84 -3.70 -7.36
CA ARG A 255 1.65 -4.51 -6.14
C ARG A 255 0.23 -4.42 -5.61
N GLN A 256 -0.40 -3.24 -5.65
CA GLN A 256 -1.80 -3.07 -5.26
C GLN A 256 -2.71 -3.90 -6.17
N ILE A 257 -2.58 -3.76 -7.49
CA ILE A 257 -3.35 -4.58 -8.45
C ILE A 257 -3.15 -6.06 -8.17
N THR A 258 -1.90 -6.53 -8.01
CA THR A 258 -1.62 -7.94 -7.68
C THR A 258 -2.29 -8.38 -6.38
N TRP A 259 -2.32 -7.52 -5.35
CA TRP A 259 -3.00 -7.80 -4.09
C TRP A 259 -4.51 -7.97 -4.29
N PHE A 260 -5.18 -6.95 -4.83
CA PHE A 260 -6.65 -6.96 -4.97
C PHE A 260 -7.15 -8.04 -5.93
N ARG A 261 -6.30 -8.55 -6.82
CA ARG A 261 -6.65 -9.69 -7.69
C ARG A 261 -6.90 -10.99 -6.91
N SER A 262 -6.27 -11.17 -5.75
CA SER A 262 -6.53 -12.33 -4.90
C SER A 262 -7.72 -12.11 -3.96
N GLU A 263 -8.23 -10.88 -3.85
CA GLU A 263 -9.36 -10.52 -3.00
C GLU A 263 -10.69 -10.75 -3.73
N LYS A 264 -11.32 -11.92 -3.51
CA LYS A 264 -12.54 -12.32 -4.22
C LYS A 264 -13.73 -11.37 -3.99
N ILE A 265 -13.76 -10.66 -2.86
CA ILE A 265 -14.88 -9.78 -2.45
C ILE A 265 -15.00 -8.50 -3.31
N TYR A 266 -13.93 -8.08 -4.01
CA TYR A 266 -13.94 -6.84 -4.77
C TYR A 266 -14.53 -7.01 -6.17
N GLN A 267 -15.44 -6.11 -6.52
CA GLN A 267 -15.97 -5.93 -7.87
C GLN A 267 -15.06 -4.98 -8.65
N TRP A 268 -14.65 -5.38 -9.85
CA TRP A 268 -13.70 -4.61 -10.65
C TRP A 268 -14.42 -3.71 -11.63
N VAL A 269 -14.29 -2.40 -11.43
CA VAL A 269 -14.96 -1.37 -12.24
C VAL A 269 -13.90 -0.59 -13.02
N ASP A 270 -14.11 -0.43 -14.31
CA ASP A 270 -13.25 0.35 -15.19
C ASP A 270 -13.43 1.85 -14.94
N ALA A 271 -12.47 2.43 -14.24
CA ALA A 271 -12.41 3.85 -13.93
C ALA A 271 -12.01 4.73 -15.12
N SER A 272 -11.68 4.15 -16.29
CA SER A 272 -11.54 4.91 -17.55
C SER A 272 -12.88 5.26 -18.19
N GLN A 273 -13.98 4.65 -17.72
CA GLN A 273 -15.33 4.97 -18.15
C GLN A 273 -15.80 6.33 -17.61
N PRO A 274 -16.85 6.93 -18.20
CA PRO A 274 -17.36 8.23 -17.76
C PRO A 274 -17.70 8.24 -16.26
N PHE A 275 -17.24 9.27 -15.56
CA PHE A 275 -17.40 9.43 -14.10
C PHE A 275 -18.84 9.22 -13.63
N GLU A 276 -19.81 9.85 -14.31
CA GLU A 276 -21.23 9.76 -13.96
C GLU A 276 -21.77 8.33 -14.07
N ALA A 277 -21.32 7.56 -15.05
CA ALA A 277 -21.74 6.18 -15.22
C ALA A 277 -21.22 5.28 -14.09
N VAL A 278 -19.96 5.50 -13.67
CA VAL A 278 -19.36 4.79 -12.53
C VAL A 278 -20.08 5.14 -11.24
N VAL A 279 -20.32 6.43 -10.97
CA VAL A 279 -21.01 6.89 -9.76
C VAL A 279 -22.44 6.36 -9.71
N GLN A 280 -23.18 6.44 -10.81
CA GLN A 280 -24.55 5.93 -10.90
C GLN A 280 -24.60 4.44 -10.56
N PHE A 281 -23.69 3.63 -11.13
CA PHE A 281 -23.58 2.21 -10.80
C PHE A 281 -23.33 1.98 -9.30
N ILE A 282 -22.38 2.69 -8.68
CA ILE A 282 -22.06 2.52 -7.26
C ILE A 282 -23.26 2.87 -6.39
N CYS A 283 -23.98 3.94 -6.73
CA CYS A 283 -25.20 4.34 -6.03
C CYS A 283 -26.31 3.30 -6.18
N ASP A 284 -26.54 2.78 -7.39
CA ASP A 284 -27.57 1.78 -7.64
C ASP A 284 -27.26 0.46 -6.93
N ALA A 285 -26.00 -0.01 -6.98
CA ALA A 285 -25.54 -1.21 -6.29
C ALA A 285 -25.64 -1.12 -4.77
N TYR A 286 -25.63 0.09 -4.20
CA TYR A 286 -25.87 0.32 -2.78
C TYR A 286 -27.36 0.22 -2.42
N HIS A 287 -28.26 0.77 -3.24
CA HIS A 287 -29.69 0.80 -2.95
C HIS A 287 -30.42 -0.49 -3.33
N ASP A 288 -29.94 -1.23 -4.33
CA ASP A 288 -30.53 -2.47 -4.82
C ASP A 288 -29.54 -3.64 -4.70
N CYS A 289 -29.79 -4.55 -3.75
CA CYS A 289 -28.97 -5.74 -3.54
C CYS A 289 -28.95 -6.69 -4.76
N GLY A 290 -29.97 -6.65 -5.63
CA GLY A 290 -30.01 -7.41 -6.89
C GLY A 290 -29.14 -6.82 -8.00
N ALA A 291 -28.75 -5.54 -7.87
CA ALA A 291 -27.95 -4.79 -8.85
C ALA A 291 -26.44 -4.82 -8.58
N ARG A 292 -25.96 -5.66 -7.65
CA ARG A 292 -24.53 -5.81 -7.31
C ARG A 292 -23.69 -6.48 -8.42
N VAL A 293 -24.20 -6.61 -9.65
CA VAL A 293 -23.43 -7.14 -10.79
C VAL A 293 -22.94 -5.95 -11.61
N VAL A 294 -21.61 -5.86 -11.80
CA VAL A 294 -21.02 -4.81 -12.64
C VAL A 294 -21.50 -4.98 -14.09
N PRO A 295 -22.10 -3.95 -14.72
CA PRO A 295 -22.48 -4.00 -16.12
C PRO A 295 -21.27 -4.30 -17.02
N GLU A 296 -21.45 -5.05 -18.11
CA GLU A 296 -20.36 -5.38 -19.04
C GLU A 296 -19.64 -4.13 -19.58
N SER A 297 -20.35 -3.02 -19.74
CA SER A 297 -19.77 -1.74 -20.18
C SER A 297 -18.85 -1.08 -19.15
N LEU A 298 -18.98 -1.42 -17.87
CA LEU A 298 -18.19 -0.90 -16.76
C LEU A 298 -17.25 -1.96 -16.17
N GLU A 299 -17.34 -3.21 -16.63
CA GLU A 299 -16.57 -4.32 -16.08
C GLU A 299 -15.12 -4.26 -16.55
N MET A 300 -14.19 -4.31 -15.59
CA MET A 300 -12.79 -4.61 -15.89
C MET A 300 -12.46 -6.04 -15.48
N LYS A 301 -12.30 -6.93 -16.46
CA LYS A 301 -11.93 -8.33 -16.20
C LYS A 301 -10.64 -8.42 -15.39
N ARG A 302 -10.64 -9.20 -14.29
CA ARG A 302 -9.49 -9.39 -13.40
C ARG A 302 -8.23 -9.88 -14.15
N GLU A 303 -8.44 -10.61 -15.24
CA GLU A 303 -7.40 -11.17 -16.10
C GLU A 303 -6.87 -10.18 -17.14
N SER A 304 -7.65 -9.17 -17.55
CA SER A 304 -7.20 -8.20 -18.56
C SER A 304 -6.00 -7.37 -18.05
N CYS A 305 -5.92 -7.16 -16.73
CA CYS A 305 -4.78 -6.55 -16.07
C CYS A 305 -3.52 -7.45 -16.05
N MET A 306 -3.63 -8.75 -16.38
CA MET A 306 -2.49 -9.69 -16.44
C MET A 306 -1.64 -9.52 -17.68
N LEU A 307 -2.29 -9.31 -18.83
CA LEU A 307 -1.61 -9.40 -20.11
C LEU A 307 -0.54 -8.31 -20.16
N LYS A 308 0.72 -8.75 -20.15
CA LYS A 308 1.83 -7.91 -20.62
C LYS A 308 1.57 -7.69 -22.10
N SER A 309 0.74 -6.69 -22.42
CA SER A 309 0.61 -6.20 -23.78
C SER A 309 2.02 -5.90 -24.29
N ARG A 310 2.21 -5.99 -25.61
CA ARG A 310 3.46 -5.58 -26.24
C ARG A 310 3.87 -4.19 -25.74
N ASP A 311 2.88 -3.32 -25.60
CA ASP A 311 3.00 -1.94 -25.13
C ASP A 311 3.56 -1.84 -23.70
N LEU A 312 3.17 -2.74 -22.78
CA LEU A 312 3.75 -2.75 -21.43
C LEU A 312 5.21 -3.21 -21.39
N LYS A 313 5.66 -4.04 -22.34
CA LYS A 313 7.07 -4.46 -22.42
C LYS A 313 7.95 -3.34 -22.97
N THR A 314 7.41 -2.55 -23.90
CA THR A 314 8.10 -1.43 -24.54
C THR A 314 7.85 -0.09 -23.84
N TYR A 315 6.99 -0.05 -22.80
CA TYR A 315 6.67 1.17 -22.09
C TYR A 315 7.92 1.89 -21.59
N ARG A 316 8.01 3.17 -21.92
CA ARG A 316 8.98 4.13 -21.40
C ARG A 316 8.18 5.33 -20.90
N SER A 317 8.61 5.92 -19.80
CA SER A 317 8.04 7.18 -19.35
C SER A 317 8.34 8.24 -20.41
N GLU A 318 7.29 8.95 -20.82
CA GLU A 318 7.37 10.12 -21.68
C GLU A 318 6.96 11.30 -20.82
N ASN A 319 7.96 12.04 -20.34
CA ASN A 319 7.73 13.21 -19.50
C ASN A 319 6.91 14.26 -20.27
N ARG A 320 6.11 15.04 -19.54
CA ARG A 320 5.26 16.10 -20.11
C ARG A 320 5.57 17.49 -19.53
N VAL A 321 6.17 17.53 -18.35
CA VAL A 321 6.57 18.76 -17.66
C VAL A 321 8.07 18.99 -17.86
N PHE A 322 8.88 17.96 -17.65
CA PHE A 322 10.35 18.04 -17.76
C PHE A 322 10.83 17.40 -19.06
N LEU A 323 10.78 18.15 -20.16
CA LEU A 323 11.09 17.68 -21.52
C LEU A 323 12.57 17.83 -21.88
N GLY A 324 13.25 18.84 -21.32
CA GLY A 324 14.67 19.09 -21.49
C GLY A 324 15.33 19.67 -20.24
N ASP A 325 16.64 19.88 -20.32
CA ASP A 325 17.47 20.32 -19.20
C ASP A 325 17.01 21.69 -18.63
N ASP A 326 16.58 22.60 -19.50
CA ASP A 326 16.13 23.94 -19.12
C ASP A 326 14.84 23.91 -18.29
N ASP A 327 14.00 22.88 -18.46
CA ASP A 327 12.70 22.75 -17.77
C ASP A 327 12.87 22.42 -16.29
N CYS A 328 14.05 21.98 -15.84
CA CYS A 328 14.33 21.74 -14.42
C CYS A 328 15.24 22.81 -13.80
N SER A 329 15.68 23.80 -14.57
CA SER A 329 16.63 24.84 -14.12
C SER A 329 16.17 25.57 -12.84
N TYR A 330 14.89 25.95 -12.77
CA TYR A 330 14.33 26.60 -11.60
C TYR A 330 14.31 25.71 -10.35
N VAL A 331 14.15 24.38 -10.52
CA VAL A 331 14.22 23.40 -9.43
C VAL A 331 15.66 23.29 -8.95
N LEU A 332 16.63 23.20 -9.86
CA LEU A 332 18.05 23.14 -9.51
C LEU A 332 18.52 24.41 -8.80
N ASP A 333 18.07 25.58 -9.26
CA ASP A 333 18.33 26.86 -8.61
C ASP A 333 17.69 26.95 -7.23
N TRP A 334 16.51 26.37 -7.04
CA TRP A 334 15.88 26.25 -5.72
C TRP A 334 16.72 25.35 -4.80
N ILE A 335 17.11 24.16 -5.25
CA ILE A 335 17.96 23.23 -4.46
C ILE A 335 19.26 23.91 -4.02
N ARG A 336 19.92 24.66 -4.90
CA ARG A 336 21.16 25.37 -4.57
C ARG A 336 21.00 26.38 -3.43
N ARG A 337 19.79 26.93 -3.23
CA ARG A 337 19.49 27.95 -2.21
C ARG A 337 19.03 27.36 -0.87
N THR A 338 18.76 26.06 -0.80
CA THR A 338 18.10 25.41 0.36
C THR A 338 19.03 24.44 1.07
#